data_AF-A0A820DSB4-F1
#
_entry.id   AF-A0A820DSB4-F1
#
_cell.length_a   1.000
_cell.length_b   1.000
_cell.length_c   1.000
_cell.angle_alpha   90.00
_cell.angle_beta   90.00
_cell.angle_gamma   90.00
#
_symmetry.space_group_name_H-M   'P 1'
#
loop_
_entity.id
_entity.type
_entity.pdbx_description
1 polymer ?
#
loop_
_entity_poly.entity_id
_entity_poly.type
_entity_poly.pdbx_seq_one_letter_code
_entity_poly.pdbx_strand_id
1 'polypeptide(L)'
;MQIENLPDELFVYIFWFIRPKDLFQGWYNLNYHINSILRSIPISIEIKKNDDFNDCLPSLQHFYSQIAYLKDERYFPKPEIDVRQLTNIRSLYLNQCSNEQYKHIHPNNQPHLTRFFSLSVPWSFYEQILFGQTRFSHLTSIGFVRGASILLMKLPYSINTTIRHLHLHSATYEIISKFLQYLPYIISLTIDYLYTNSSSSIIPITNSYIRHLTLIHSLSSQSHFEELLVFLGNSNLTEVRVTFDTCEFDMLARILTKLSCMEKLNLKVKTYPSDLDLTIIRPMSPWFLTLNYAYVIEQDELKRILLIKATRKQLDYQAILIKSLNM
;
A
#
# COMPACT_ATOMS: atom_id res chain seq x y z
N MET A 1 11.72 -44.84 -6.78
CA MET A 1 11.38 -45.24 -8.16
C MET A 1 10.40 -44.19 -8.67
N GLN A 2 10.86 -43.28 -9.54
CA GLN A 2 9.97 -42.26 -10.11
C GLN A 2 9.13 -42.92 -11.22
N ILE A 3 7.83 -42.63 -11.21
CA ILE A 3 6.83 -43.14 -12.16
C ILE A 3 7.21 -42.86 -13.63
N GLU A 4 8.03 -41.84 -13.85
CA GLU A 4 8.52 -41.34 -15.13
C GLU A 4 9.47 -42.29 -15.89
N ASN A 5 9.99 -43.34 -15.23
CA ASN A 5 10.94 -44.28 -15.84
C ASN A 5 10.31 -45.61 -16.28
N LEU A 6 8.98 -45.71 -16.29
CA LEU A 6 8.29 -46.91 -16.76
C LEU A 6 8.02 -46.83 -18.28
N PRO A 7 8.22 -47.93 -19.03
CA PRO A 7 7.89 -47.96 -20.46
C PRO A 7 6.40 -47.67 -20.69
N ASP A 8 6.08 -46.89 -21.72
CA ASP A 8 4.68 -46.56 -22.08
C ASP A 8 3.80 -47.81 -22.26
N GLU A 9 4.40 -48.91 -22.74
CA GLU A 9 3.75 -50.21 -22.91
C GLU A 9 3.25 -50.81 -21.59
N LEU A 10 3.94 -50.52 -20.49
CA LEU A 10 3.60 -51.00 -19.16
C LEU A 10 2.43 -50.20 -18.56
N PHE A 11 2.33 -48.90 -18.87
CA PHE A 11 1.15 -48.10 -18.56
C PHE A 11 -0.08 -48.62 -19.30
N VAL A 12 0.05 -48.93 -20.60
CA VAL A 12 -1.04 -49.54 -21.39
C VAL A 12 -1.48 -50.87 -20.80
N TYR A 13 -0.55 -51.74 -20.39
CA TYR A 13 -0.86 -53.00 -19.73
C TYR A 13 -1.56 -52.83 -18.38
N ILE A 14 -1.12 -51.88 -17.55
CA ILE A 14 -1.77 -51.57 -16.26
C ILE A 14 -3.20 -51.08 -16.48
N PHE A 15 -3.43 -50.20 -17.45
CA PHE A 15 -4.77 -49.70 -17.75
C PHE A 15 -5.69 -50.77 -18.34
N TRP A 16 -5.15 -51.83 -18.95
CA TRP A 16 -5.94 -52.92 -19.53
C TRP A 16 -6.67 -53.79 -18.49
N PHE A 17 -6.15 -53.86 -17.26
CA PHE A 17 -6.78 -54.61 -16.14
C PHE A 17 -7.79 -53.78 -15.34
N ILE A 18 -7.89 -52.47 -15.60
CA ILE A 18 -8.85 -51.60 -14.94
C ILE A 18 -10.12 -51.55 -15.79
N ARG A 19 -11.28 -51.72 -15.16
CA ARG A 19 -12.55 -51.66 -15.89
C ARG A 19 -12.71 -50.27 -16.55
N PRO A 20 -13.22 -50.17 -17.79
CA PRO A 20 -13.37 -48.89 -18.49
C PRO A 20 -14.12 -47.81 -17.69
N LYS A 21 -15.11 -48.21 -16.87
CA LYS A 21 -15.86 -47.30 -15.98
C LYS A 21 -14.96 -46.67 -14.91
N ASP A 22 -14.05 -47.45 -14.33
CA ASP A 22 -13.16 -46.99 -13.26
C ASP A 22 -12.06 -46.09 -13.83
N LEU A 23 -11.55 -46.41 -15.03
CA LEU A 23 -10.66 -45.52 -15.79
C LEU A 23 -11.33 -44.17 -16.09
N PHE A 24 -12.55 -44.20 -16.61
CA PHE A 24 -13.31 -42.98 -16.91
C PHE A 24 -13.52 -42.12 -15.65
N GLN A 25 -13.91 -42.75 -14.54
CA GLN A 25 -14.12 -42.04 -13.27
C GLN A 25 -12.80 -41.46 -12.73
N GLY A 26 -11.70 -42.20 -12.82
CA GLY A 26 -10.37 -41.75 -12.43
C GLY A 26 -9.93 -40.51 -13.22
N TRP A 27 -10.06 -40.55 -14.55
CA TRP A 27 -9.74 -39.42 -15.43
C TRP A 27 -10.67 -38.22 -15.22
N TYR A 28 -11.97 -38.46 -15.07
CA TYR A 28 -12.94 -37.40 -14.78
C TYR A 28 -12.60 -36.70 -13.47
N ASN A 29 -12.34 -37.46 -12.40
CA ASN A 29 -11.98 -36.91 -11.10
C ASN A 29 -10.61 -36.20 -11.12
N LEU A 30 -9.62 -36.71 -11.85
CA LEU A 30 -8.33 -36.06 -12.01
C LEU A 30 -8.49 -34.72 -12.73
N ASN A 31 -9.21 -34.69 -13.86
CA ASN A 31 -9.50 -33.46 -14.58
C ASN A 31 -10.32 -32.48 -13.74
N TYR A 32 -11.28 -32.96 -12.96
CA TYR A 32 -12.03 -32.13 -12.02
C TYR A 32 -11.12 -31.49 -10.97
N HIS A 33 -10.23 -32.26 -10.34
CA HIS A 33 -9.29 -31.74 -9.36
C HIS A 33 -8.29 -30.76 -9.97
N ILE A 34 -7.71 -31.08 -11.12
CA ILE A 34 -6.80 -30.16 -11.83
C ILE A 34 -7.54 -28.85 -12.15
N ASN A 35 -8.75 -28.93 -12.71
CA ASN A 35 -9.55 -27.74 -13.01
C ASN A 35 -9.93 -26.96 -11.74
N SER A 36 -10.21 -27.63 -10.63
CA SER A 36 -10.49 -27.00 -9.34
C SER A 36 -9.26 -26.25 -8.82
N ILE A 37 -8.08 -26.88 -8.87
CA ILE A 37 -6.81 -26.26 -8.50
C ILE A 37 -6.56 -25.03 -9.38
N LEU A 38 -6.63 -25.18 -10.71
CA LEU A 38 -6.40 -24.08 -11.65
C LEU A 38 -7.38 -22.91 -11.41
N ARG A 39 -8.65 -23.19 -11.13
CA ARG A 39 -9.67 -22.18 -10.83
C ARG A 39 -9.52 -21.52 -9.45
N SER A 40 -8.76 -22.14 -8.54
CA SER A 40 -8.49 -21.57 -7.21
C SER A 40 -7.35 -20.56 -7.19
N ILE A 41 -6.55 -20.49 -8.27
CA ILE A 41 -5.39 -19.61 -8.35
C ILE A 41 -5.86 -18.16 -8.46
N PRO A 42 -5.47 -17.28 -7.52
CA PRO A 42 -5.81 -15.86 -7.59
C PRO A 42 -4.96 -15.17 -8.66
N ILE A 43 -5.62 -14.44 -9.55
CA ILE A 43 -4.96 -13.71 -10.64
C ILE A 43 -4.80 -12.24 -10.28
N SER A 44 -3.65 -11.68 -10.65
CA SER A 44 -3.33 -10.26 -10.53
C SER A 44 -3.12 -9.67 -11.92
N ILE A 45 -3.79 -8.57 -12.21
CA ILE A 45 -3.67 -7.85 -13.48
C ILE A 45 -3.26 -6.41 -13.19
N GLU A 46 -2.22 -5.94 -13.88
CA GLU A 46 -1.77 -4.56 -13.87
C GLU A 46 -1.81 -4.01 -15.30
N ILE A 47 -2.51 -2.89 -15.50
CA ILE A 47 -2.64 -2.20 -16.78
C ILE A 47 -2.04 -0.81 -16.61
N LYS A 48 -0.96 -0.49 -17.33
CA LYS A 48 -0.25 0.78 -17.17
C LYS A 48 -0.67 1.78 -18.22
N LYS A 49 -0.80 1.32 -19.46
CA LYS A 49 -1.12 2.13 -20.64
C LYS A 49 -2.38 1.59 -21.33
N ASN A 50 -3.01 2.43 -22.15
CA ASN A 50 -4.15 1.98 -22.97
C ASN A 50 -3.76 0.86 -23.94
N ASP A 51 -2.53 0.86 -24.44
CA ASP A 51 -2.04 -0.17 -25.35
C ASP A 51 -2.01 -1.55 -24.69
N ASP A 52 -1.59 -1.62 -23.42
CA ASP A 52 -1.58 -2.85 -22.61
C ASP A 52 -2.97 -3.45 -22.40
N PHE A 53 -4.04 -2.66 -22.56
CA PHE A 53 -5.39 -3.10 -22.30
C PHE A 53 -5.81 -4.21 -23.26
N ASN A 54 -5.47 -4.10 -24.54
CA ASN A 54 -5.86 -5.10 -25.53
C ASN A 54 -5.20 -6.46 -25.26
N ASP A 55 -3.97 -6.45 -24.75
CA ASP A 55 -3.25 -7.66 -24.33
C ASP A 55 -3.86 -8.27 -23.06
N CYS A 56 -4.33 -7.42 -22.14
CA CYS A 56 -4.95 -7.85 -20.89
C CYS A 56 -6.42 -8.27 -21.04
N LEU A 57 -7.12 -7.80 -22.08
CA LEU A 57 -8.57 -7.98 -22.27
C LEU A 57 -8.99 -9.46 -22.33
N PRO A 58 -8.32 -10.36 -23.07
CA PRO A 58 -8.67 -11.78 -23.06
C PRO A 58 -8.57 -12.39 -21.66
N SER A 59 -7.54 -12.01 -20.90
CA SER A 59 -7.34 -12.48 -19.53
C SER A 59 -8.42 -11.92 -18.59
N LEU A 60 -8.77 -10.64 -18.73
CA LEU A 60 -9.87 -10.02 -17.98
C LEU A 60 -11.21 -10.74 -18.22
N GLN A 61 -11.51 -11.09 -19.47
CA GLN A 61 -12.75 -11.73 -19.86
C GLN A 61 -12.79 -13.23 -19.54
N HIS A 62 -11.67 -13.94 -19.64
CA HIS A 62 -11.63 -15.37 -19.37
C HIS A 62 -11.55 -15.67 -17.88
N PHE A 63 -10.76 -14.87 -17.15
CA PHE A 63 -10.45 -15.10 -15.74
C PHE A 63 -11.17 -14.14 -14.78
N TYR A 64 -12.23 -13.43 -15.20
CA TYR A 64 -12.91 -12.42 -14.37
C TYR A 64 -13.21 -12.88 -12.93
N SER A 65 -13.63 -14.15 -12.79
CA SER A 65 -13.99 -14.74 -11.50
C SER A 65 -12.78 -15.16 -10.66
N GLN A 66 -11.57 -15.17 -11.21
CA GLN A 66 -10.33 -15.51 -10.50
C GLN A 66 -9.48 -14.29 -10.17
N ILE A 67 -9.81 -13.13 -10.75
CA ILE A 67 -9.09 -11.89 -10.51
C ILE A 67 -9.29 -11.47 -9.06
N ALA A 68 -8.23 -11.57 -8.28
CA ALA A 68 -8.19 -11.13 -6.90
C ALA A 68 -7.58 -9.72 -6.77
N TYR A 69 -6.75 -9.32 -7.74
CA TYR A 69 -6.05 -8.03 -7.72
C TYR A 69 -6.14 -7.39 -9.10
N LEU A 70 -6.65 -6.16 -9.16
CA LEU A 70 -6.66 -5.35 -10.36
C LEU A 70 -6.06 -3.99 -10.06
N LYS A 71 -5.10 -3.58 -10.88
CA LYS A 71 -4.49 -2.26 -10.83
C LYS A 71 -4.51 -1.62 -12.23
N ASP A 72 -5.43 -0.69 -12.43
CA ASP A 72 -5.53 0.10 -13.65
C ASP A 72 -4.91 1.49 -13.40
N GLU A 73 -3.71 1.73 -13.93
CA GLU A 73 -2.99 3.00 -13.79
C GLU A 73 -3.29 4.00 -14.91
N ARG A 74 -4.12 3.62 -15.89
CA ARG A 74 -4.40 4.46 -17.06
C ARG A 74 -5.06 5.77 -16.64
N TYR A 75 -4.57 6.89 -17.19
CA TYR A 75 -5.10 8.22 -16.89
C TYR A 75 -6.37 8.57 -17.68
N PHE A 76 -6.62 7.90 -18.82
CA PHE A 76 -7.87 8.02 -19.58
C PHE A 76 -8.26 6.63 -20.09
N PRO A 77 -8.83 5.77 -19.24
CA PRO A 77 -9.12 4.38 -19.61
C PRO A 77 -10.17 4.33 -20.73
N LYS A 78 -9.77 3.82 -21.90
CA LYS A 78 -10.67 3.55 -23.02
C LYS A 78 -10.26 2.23 -23.71
N PRO A 79 -11.10 1.18 -23.66
CA PRO A 79 -12.37 1.10 -22.95
C PRO A 79 -12.19 0.96 -21.43
N GLU A 80 -13.27 1.23 -20.71
CA GLU A 80 -13.38 1.07 -19.26
C GLU A 80 -13.50 -0.42 -18.87
N ILE A 81 -13.03 -0.77 -17.67
CA ILE A 81 -13.18 -2.12 -17.13
C ILE A 81 -14.57 -2.27 -16.52
N ASP A 82 -15.28 -3.33 -16.90
CA ASP A 82 -16.53 -3.72 -16.25
C ASP A 82 -16.26 -4.39 -14.90
N VAL A 83 -16.39 -3.61 -13.83
CA VAL A 83 -16.14 -4.09 -12.45
C VAL A 83 -17.18 -5.09 -11.95
N ARG A 84 -18.36 -5.18 -12.58
CA ARG A 84 -19.47 -6.07 -12.11
C ARG A 84 -19.08 -7.54 -12.16
N GLN A 85 -18.24 -7.91 -13.12
CA GLN A 85 -17.82 -9.30 -13.31
C GLN A 85 -16.77 -9.72 -12.29
N LEU A 86 -16.08 -8.79 -11.65
CA LEU A 86 -14.94 -9.05 -10.76
C LEU A 86 -15.38 -9.48 -9.35
N THR A 87 -16.11 -10.59 -9.24
CA THR A 87 -16.76 -11.00 -7.99
C THR A 87 -15.80 -11.41 -6.87
N ASN A 88 -14.65 -11.97 -7.22
CA ASN A 88 -13.62 -12.43 -6.27
C ASN A 88 -12.53 -11.40 -5.98
N ILE A 89 -12.72 -10.16 -6.43
CA ILE A 89 -11.70 -9.12 -6.26
C ILE A 89 -11.52 -8.75 -4.79
N ARG A 90 -10.26 -8.74 -4.35
CA ARG A 90 -9.83 -8.36 -3.01
C ARG A 90 -9.18 -7.00 -2.98
N SER A 91 -8.52 -6.61 -4.07
CA SER A 91 -7.87 -5.31 -4.21
C SER A 91 -8.19 -4.69 -5.56
N LEU A 92 -8.85 -3.54 -5.53
CA LEU A 92 -9.21 -2.78 -6.72
C LEU A 92 -8.55 -1.41 -6.66
N TYR A 93 -7.65 -1.15 -7.60
CA TYR A 93 -7.02 0.14 -7.82
C TYR A 93 -7.42 0.64 -9.20
N LEU A 94 -8.05 1.81 -9.25
CA LEU A 94 -8.46 2.48 -10.47
C LEU A 94 -7.96 3.92 -10.43
N ASN A 95 -6.92 4.24 -11.18
CA ASN A 95 -6.39 5.61 -11.24
C ASN A 95 -7.48 6.61 -11.65
N GLN A 96 -8.25 6.26 -12.68
CA GLN A 96 -9.52 6.88 -13.01
C GLN A 96 -10.64 5.84 -12.99
N CYS A 97 -11.67 6.13 -12.22
CA CYS A 97 -12.95 5.43 -12.18
C CYS A 97 -14.04 6.35 -12.73
N SER A 98 -14.76 5.89 -13.76
CA SER A 98 -15.87 6.61 -14.34
C SER A 98 -17.09 6.65 -13.43
N ASN A 99 -18.05 7.51 -13.78
CA ASN A 99 -19.31 7.62 -13.06
C ASN A 99 -20.13 6.33 -13.09
N GLU A 100 -20.06 5.57 -14.17
CA GLU A 100 -20.77 4.29 -14.28
C GLU A 100 -20.02 3.18 -13.56
N GLN A 101 -18.69 3.18 -13.61
CA GLN A 101 -17.89 2.18 -12.90
C GLN A 101 -18.12 2.22 -11.38
N TYR A 102 -18.04 3.40 -10.74
CA TYR A 102 -18.15 3.44 -9.27
C TYR A 102 -19.55 3.04 -8.77
N LYS A 103 -20.62 3.28 -9.54
CA LYS A 103 -21.98 2.84 -9.17
C LYS A 103 -22.08 1.32 -9.05
N HIS A 104 -21.22 0.60 -9.76
CA HIS A 104 -21.16 -0.85 -9.75
C HIS A 104 -20.16 -1.41 -8.73
N ILE A 105 -19.40 -0.55 -8.05
CA ILE A 105 -18.55 -0.95 -6.93
C ILE A 105 -19.45 -1.02 -5.69
N HIS A 106 -19.92 -2.22 -5.37
CA HIS A 106 -20.91 -2.47 -4.32
C HIS A 106 -20.66 -3.82 -3.65
N PRO A 107 -20.95 -3.98 -2.34
CA PRO A 107 -20.71 -5.24 -1.62
C PRO A 107 -21.35 -6.48 -2.27
N ASN A 108 -22.47 -6.32 -2.97
CA ASN A 108 -23.12 -7.42 -3.70
C ASN A 108 -22.28 -7.89 -4.91
N ASN A 109 -21.58 -6.98 -5.58
CA ASN A 109 -20.77 -7.29 -6.74
C ASN A 109 -19.34 -7.67 -6.35
N GLN A 110 -18.79 -7.07 -5.29
CA GLN A 110 -17.43 -7.35 -4.80
C GLN A 110 -17.46 -7.67 -3.28
N PRO A 111 -18.04 -8.81 -2.88
CA PRO A 111 -18.19 -9.18 -1.48
C PRO A 111 -16.84 -9.37 -0.75
N HIS A 112 -15.78 -9.69 -1.49
CA HIS A 112 -14.45 -9.98 -0.94
C HIS A 112 -13.50 -8.77 -0.94
N LEU A 113 -13.99 -7.57 -1.26
CA LEU A 113 -13.16 -6.38 -1.38
C LEU A 113 -12.54 -5.99 -0.03
N THR A 114 -11.20 -6.00 0.02
CA THR A 114 -10.41 -5.62 1.19
C THR A 114 -9.70 -4.29 1.02
N ARG A 115 -9.46 -3.88 -0.22
CA ARG A 115 -8.71 -2.67 -0.59
C ARG A 115 -9.34 -1.96 -1.77
N PHE A 116 -9.57 -0.66 -1.63
CA PHE A 116 -10.10 0.17 -2.71
C PHE A 116 -9.34 1.51 -2.83
N PHE A 117 -8.86 1.83 -4.04
CA PHE A 117 -8.08 3.04 -4.30
C PHE A 117 -8.55 3.70 -5.59
N SER A 118 -8.99 4.96 -5.54
CA SER A 118 -9.28 5.73 -6.77
C SER A 118 -9.27 7.26 -6.59
N LEU A 119 -8.65 7.98 -7.52
CA LEU A 119 -8.51 9.46 -7.48
C LEU A 119 -9.76 10.24 -7.94
N SER A 120 -10.60 9.62 -8.77
CA SER A 120 -11.69 10.30 -9.49
C SER A 120 -13.09 9.99 -8.98
N VAL A 121 -13.17 9.22 -7.90
CA VAL A 121 -14.44 8.89 -7.27
C VAL A 121 -14.97 10.10 -6.47
N PRO A 122 -16.26 10.43 -6.57
CA PRO A 122 -16.84 11.56 -5.86
C PRO A 122 -16.82 11.33 -4.34
N TRP A 123 -16.77 12.42 -3.58
CA TRP A 123 -16.80 12.38 -2.11
C TRP A 123 -17.99 11.59 -1.56
N SER A 124 -19.17 11.72 -2.18
CA SER A 124 -20.40 11.02 -1.78
C SER A 124 -20.25 9.50 -1.76
N PHE A 125 -19.41 8.92 -2.61
CA PHE A 125 -19.14 7.49 -2.59
C PHE A 125 -18.29 7.09 -1.37
N TYR A 126 -17.22 7.86 -1.09
CA TYR A 126 -16.42 7.63 0.13
C TYR A 126 -17.26 7.82 1.38
N GLU A 127 -18.14 8.82 1.39
CA GLU A 127 -19.12 9.04 2.45
C GLU A 127 -19.97 7.79 2.69
N GLN A 128 -20.55 7.20 1.64
CA GLN A 128 -21.35 5.98 1.78
C GLN A 128 -20.58 4.81 2.43
N ILE A 129 -19.31 4.62 2.04
CA ILE A 129 -18.46 3.54 2.56
C ILE A 129 -18.00 3.82 4.00
N LEU A 130 -17.51 5.03 4.24
CA LEU A 130 -16.99 5.48 5.53
C LEU A 130 -18.09 5.57 6.58
N PHE A 131 -19.30 5.89 6.17
CA PHE A 131 -20.44 6.07 7.08
C PHE A 131 -21.44 4.91 7.06
N GLY A 132 -21.07 3.83 6.37
CA GLY A 132 -21.75 2.54 6.46
C GLY A 132 -23.14 2.51 5.85
N GLN A 133 -23.45 3.41 4.91
CA GLN A 133 -24.61 3.25 4.01
C GLN A 133 -24.36 2.08 3.05
N THR A 134 -23.11 1.95 2.59
CA THR A 134 -22.64 0.84 1.75
C THR A 134 -21.52 0.11 2.50
N ARG A 135 -21.86 -1.01 3.16
CA ARG A 135 -20.90 -1.73 4.02
C ARG A 135 -20.21 -2.87 3.29
N PHE A 136 -18.93 -2.67 2.99
CA PHE A 136 -18.03 -3.75 2.63
C PHE A 136 -17.50 -4.43 3.91
N SER A 137 -17.91 -5.67 4.17
CA SER A 137 -17.59 -6.40 5.40
C SER A 137 -16.09 -6.60 5.65
N HIS A 138 -15.30 -6.70 4.57
CA HIS A 138 -13.86 -7.00 4.63
C HIS A 138 -12.97 -5.81 4.26
N LEU A 139 -13.55 -4.64 3.97
CA LEU A 139 -12.78 -3.47 3.55
C LEU A 139 -11.99 -2.92 4.73
N THR A 140 -10.66 -2.94 4.59
CA THR A 140 -9.70 -2.49 5.60
C THR A 140 -8.83 -1.35 5.10
N SER A 141 -8.71 -1.18 3.79
CA SER A 141 -7.87 -0.15 3.18
C SER A 141 -8.65 0.66 2.16
N ILE A 142 -8.55 1.97 2.29
CA ILE A 142 -9.10 2.92 1.32
C ILE A 142 -8.05 3.97 0.97
N GLY A 143 -8.05 4.44 -0.26
CA GLY A 143 -7.07 5.42 -0.67
C GLY A 143 -7.50 6.40 -1.74
N PHE A 144 -6.70 7.46 -1.84
CA PHE A 144 -6.93 8.65 -2.65
C PHE A 144 -8.18 9.44 -2.26
N VAL A 145 -8.52 9.40 -0.99
CA VAL A 145 -9.61 10.21 -0.46
C VAL A 145 -9.20 11.69 -0.52
N ARG A 146 -10.03 12.54 -1.16
CA ARG A 146 -9.80 13.99 -1.22
C ARG A 146 -10.11 14.59 0.14
N GLY A 147 -9.09 15.13 0.79
CA GLY A 147 -9.16 15.49 2.20
C GLY A 147 -10.17 16.59 2.56
N ALA A 148 -10.39 17.60 1.70
CA ALA A 148 -11.15 18.79 2.08
C ALA A 148 -12.64 18.54 2.39
N SER A 149 -13.26 17.56 1.75
CA SER A 149 -14.70 17.33 1.88
C SER A 149 -15.12 16.75 3.24
N ILE A 150 -14.19 16.10 3.97
CA ILE A 150 -14.45 15.61 5.33
C ILE A 150 -14.76 16.76 6.31
N LEU A 151 -14.25 17.97 6.04
CA LEU A 151 -14.44 19.13 6.90
C LEU A 151 -15.89 19.62 6.91
N LEU A 152 -16.62 19.36 5.83
CA LEU A 152 -18.04 19.73 5.71
C LEU A 152 -18.95 18.82 6.55
N MET A 153 -18.41 17.73 7.09
CA MET A 153 -19.17 16.76 7.85
C MET A 153 -19.42 17.18 9.29
N LYS A 154 -20.68 17.02 9.70
CA LYS A 154 -21.16 17.34 11.03
C LYS A 154 -21.74 16.11 11.74
N LEU A 155 -21.09 14.96 11.59
CA LEU A 155 -21.52 13.74 12.28
C LEU A 155 -20.91 13.67 13.69
N PRO A 156 -21.67 13.32 14.73
CA PRO A 156 -21.18 13.40 16.11
C PRO A 156 -20.44 12.16 16.62
N TYR A 157 -20.32 11.07 15.86
CA TYR A 157 -19.75 9.79 16.33
C TYR A 157 -18.78 9.15 15.33
N SER A 158 -17.97 8.20 15.82
CA SER A 158 -17.09 7.33 15.03
C SER A 158 -17.90 6.24 14.34
N ILE A 159 -17.64 5.95 13.06
CA ILE A 159 -18.64 5.26 12.23
C ILE A 159 -18.13 3.97 11.60
N ASN A 160 -16.85 3.93 11.22
CA ASN A 160 -16.28 2.74 10.60
C ASN A 160 -15.10 2.22 11.41
N THR A 161 -15.27 0.99 11.88
CA THR A 161 -14.31 0.27 12.72
C THR A 161 -13.60 -0.85 11.98
N THR A 162 -13.75 -0.98 10.66
CA THR A 162 -13.05 -1.99 9.85
C THR A 162 -11.84 -1.40 9.14
N ILE A 163 -11.88 -0.12 8.76
CA ILE A 163 -10.75 0.56 8.12
C ILE A 163 -9.56 0.64 9.09
N ARG A 164 -8.40 0.23 8.59
CA ARG A 164 -7.09 0.23 9.28
C ARG A 164 -6.03 1.00 8.51
N HIS A 165 -6.21 1.13 7.20
CA HIS A 165 -5.27 1.82 6.32
C HIS A 165 -6.01 2.92 5.56
N LEU A 166 -5.55 4.15 5.75
CA LEU A 166 -6.08 5.33 5.08
C LEU A 166 -4.98 5.96 4.23
N HIS A 167 -5.27 6.18 2.97
CA HIS A 167 -4.41 6.93 2.06
C HIS A 167 -5.12 8.19 1.59
N LEU A 168 -4.61 9.33 2.02
CA LEU A 168 -5.09 10.65 1.67
C LEU A 168 -4.28 11.18 0.49
N HIS A 169 -4.99 11.62 -0.57
CA HIS A 169 -4.29 12.28 -1.67
C HIS A 169 -3.74 13.62 -1.20
N SER A 170 -4.53 14.41 -0.49
CA SER A 170 -4.08 15.66 0.11
C SER A 170 -4.70 15.87 1.48
N ALA A 171 -3.95 16.46 2.40
CA ALA A 171 -4.40 16.68 3.77
C ALA A 171 -3.75 17.89 4.45
N THR A 172 -4.50 18.52 5.34
CA THR A 172 -4.05 19.42 6.40
C THR A 172 -4.19 18.72 7.75
N TYR A 173 -3.63 19.28 8.83
CA TYR A 173 -3.82 18.73 10.18
C TYR A 173 -5.31 18.64 10.58
N GLU A 174 -6.12 19.62 10.18
CA GLU A 174 -7.57 19.61 10.43
C GLU A 174 -8.26 18.43 9.75
N ILE A 175 -7.91 18.16 8.49
CA ILE A 175 -8.42 17.02 7.72
C ILE A 175 -8.03 15.71 8.41
N ILE A 176 -6.76 15.55 8.79
CA ILE A 176 -6.28 14.35 9.45
C ILE A 176 -7.01 14.14 10.78
N SER A 177 -7.19 15.20 11.57
CA SER A 177 -7.94 15.17 12.83
C SER A 177 -9.35 14.65 12.64
N LYS A 178 -10.07 15.17 11.64
CA LYS A 178 -11.42 14.71 11.30
C LYS A 178 -11.45 13.25 10.89
N PHE A 179 -10.51 12.79 10.05
CA PHE A 179 -10.46 11.37 9.70
C PHE A 179 -10.21 10.48 10.91
N LEU A 180 -9.28 10.86 11.79
CA LEU A 180 -8.99 10.08 13.00
C LEU A 180 -10.14 10.09 14.01
N GLN A 181 -10.94 11.17 14.05
CA GLN A 181 -12.20 11.20 14.81
C GLN A 181 -13.20 10.15 14.28
N TYR A 182 -13.34 10.02 12.97
CA TYR A 182 -14.33 9.12 12.36
C TYR A 182 -13.85 7.67 12.20
N LEU A 183 -12.53 7.47 12.14
CA LEU A 183 -11.84 6.21 11.91
C LEU A 183 -10.83 5.95 13.05
N PRO A 184 -11.30 5.64 14.26
CA PRO A 184 -10.48 5.64 15.46
C PRO A 184 -9.42 4.54 15.49
N TYR A 185 -9.52 3.51 14.64
CA TYR A 185 -8.62 2.35 14.64
C TYR A 185 -7.63 2.35 13.45
N ILE A 186 -7.33 3.51 12.87
CA ILE A 186 -6.31 3.60 11.81
C ILE A 186 -4.94 3.20 12.39
N ILE A 187 -4.31 2.24 11.73
CA ILE A 187 -2.96 1.76 12.03
C ILE A 187 -1.94 2.36 11.04
N SER A 188 -2.37 2.61 9.81
CA SER A 188 -1.50 3.09 8.73
C SER A 188 -2.08 4.32 8.06
N LEU A 189 -1.29 5.38 7.99
CA LEU A 189 -1.63 6.62 7.32
C LEU A 189 -0.63 6.92 6.21
N THR A 190 -1.13 7.01 4.98
CA THR A 190 -0.37 7.48 3.82
C THR A 190 -0.92 8.83 3.39
N ILE A 191 -0.04 9.80 3.12
CA ILE A 191 -0.41 11.13 2.65
C ILE A 191 0.45 11.45 1.42
N ASP A 192 -0.18 11.79 0.28
CA ASP A 192 0.60 12.25 -0.86
C ASP A 192 1.10 13.67 -0.62
N TYR A 193 0.17 14.62 -0.45
CA TYR A 193 0.47 16.04 -0.25
C TYR A 193 0.02 16.52 1.14
N LEU A 194 0.97 16.90 1.99
CA LEU A 194 0.71 17.52 3.27
C LEU A 194 0.81 19.05 3.15
N TYR A 195 -0.26 19.76 3.49
CA TYR A 195 -0.30 21.22 3.54
C TYR A 195 -0.31 21.69 4.99
N THR A 196 0.72 22.42 5.39
CA THR A 196 0.86 23.01 6.73
C THR A 196 0.26 24.40 6.76
N ASN A 197 -0.88 24.57 7.45
CA ASN A 197 -1.43 25.90 7.72
C ASN A 197 -0.86 26.39 9.05
N SER A 198 -0.06 27.45 9.02
CA SER A 198 0.63 28.05 10.17
C SER A 198 -0.31 28.70 11.21
N SER A 199 -1.62 28.72 10.98
CA SER A 199 -2.60 29.47 11.77
C SER A 199 -3.51 28.63 12.67
N SER A 200 -3.48 27.30 12.57
CA SER A 200 -4.30 26.44 13.44
C SER A 200 -3.56 26.05 14.69
N SER A 201 -4.14 26.31 15.88
CA SER A 201 -3.69 25.68 17.12
C SER A 201 -3.80 24.16 16.96
N ILE A 202 -2.65 23.52 16.76
CA ILE A 202 -2.56 22.07 16.57
C ILE A 202 -2.85 21.43 17.92
N ILE A 203 -4.07 20.91 18.11
CA ILE A 203 -4.40 20.09 19.28
C ILE A 203 -3.88 18.68 19.01
N PRO A 204 -2.90 18.19 19.80
CA PRO A 204 -2.36 16.84 19.61
C PRO A 204 -3.44 15.79 19.81
N ILE A 205 -3.40 14.76 18.99
CA ILE A 205 -4.30 13.61 19.11
C ILE A 205 -3.70 12.68 20.16
N THR A 206 -4.37 12.59 21.31
CA THR A 206 -3.85 11.87 22.48
C THR A 206 -3.94 10.34 22.37
N ASN A 207 -4.77 9.82 21.46
CA ASN A 207 -5.05 8.38 21.33
C ASN A 207 -4.92 7.86 19.89
N SER A 208 -3.85 8.25 19.19
CA SER A 208 -3.55 7.73 17.87
C SER A 208 -3.00 6.31 17.95
N TYR A 209 -3.61 5.37 17.22
CA TYR A 209 -3.09 4.00 17.02
C TYR A 209 -2.20 3.88 15.78
N ILE A 210 -1.81 5.01 15.17
CA ILE A 210 -0.99 5.00 13.96
C ILE A 210 0.38 4.43 14.30
N ARG A 211 0.72 3.34 13.62
CA ARG A 211 2.01 2.66 13.70
C ARG A 211 2.85 2.86 12.45
N HIS A 212 2.22 3.11 11.31
CA HIS A 212 2.89 3.31 10.03
C HIS A 212 2.50 4.65 9.43
N LEU A 213 3.50 5.48 9.14
CA LEU A 213 3.32 6.78 8.50
C LEU A 213 4.10 6.81 7.19
N THR A 214 3.43 7.13 6.09
CA THR A 214 4.06 7.32 4.78
C THR A 214 3.72 8.68 4.20
N LEU A 215 4.74 9.48 3.90
CA LEU A 215 4.65 10.75 3.19
C LEU A 215 5.29 10.58 1.82
N ILE A 216 4.48 10.68 0.75
CA ILE A 216 4.94 10.40 -0.62
C ILE A 216 5.66 11.60 -1.20
N HIS A 217 5.05 12.80 -1.18
CA HIS A 217 5.72 14.00 -1.64
C HIS A 217 6.71 14.51 -0.60
N SER A 218 7.72 15.20 -1.13
CA SER A 218 8.75 15.80 -0.30
C SER A 218 8.15 16.81 0.66
N LEU A 219 8.57 16.76 1.91
CA LEU A 219 8.38 17.89 2.83
C LEU A 219 9.45 18.95 2.56
N SER A 220 9.03 20.22 2.66
CA SER A 220 9.91 21.37 2.50
C SER A 220 10.86 21.58 3.68
N SER A 221 10.53 21.06 4.87
CA SER A 221 11.34 21.21 6.09
C SER A 221 11.14 20.07 7.08
N GLN A 222 12.14 19.86 7.95
CA GLN A 222 12.06 18.93 9.08
C GLN A 222 11.11 19.43 10.17
N SER A 223 10.86 20.75 10.26
CA SER A 223 9.88 21.32 11.20
C SER A 223 8.46 20.83 10.93
N HIS A 224 8.03 20.79 9.66
CA HIS A 224 6.72 20.26 9.29
C HIS A 224 6.58 18.78 9.63
N PHE A 225 7.68 18.01 9.54
CA PHE A 225 7.69 16.63 9.96
C PHE A 225 7.55 16.51 11.48
N GLU A 226 8.31 17.30 12.24
CA GLU A 226 8.22 17.32 13.70
C GLU A 226 6.82 17.71 14.19
N GLU A 227 6.22 18.75 13.61
CA GLU A 227 4.85 19.17 13.91
C GLU A 227 3.84 18.05 13.67
N LEU A 228 3.92 17.36 12.54
CA LEU A 228 3.06 16.22 12.24
C LEU A 228 3.24 15.10 13.28
N LEU A 229 4.47 14.80 13.68
CA LEU A 229 4.74 13.77 14.68
C LEU A 229 4.18 14.15 16.06
N VAL A 230 4.32 15.41 16.46
CA VAL A 230 3.73 15.93 17.71
C VAL A 230 2.22 15.85 17.64
N PHE A 231 1.63 16.27 16.52
CA PHE A 231 0.19 16.20 16.28
C PHE A 231 -0.36 14.77 16.36
N LEU A 232 0.34 13.80 15.77
CA LEU A 232 -0.09 12.40 15.73
C LEU A 232 0.17 11.62 17.03
N GLY A 233 0.86 12.17 18.02
CA GLY A 233 1.27 11.42 19.21
C GLY A 233 2.28 10.32 18.85
N ASN A 234 3.51 10.74 18.55
CA ASN A 234 4.62 9.95 18.01
C ASN A 234 5.04 8.65 18.76
N SER A 235 4.43 8.31 19.90
CA SER A 235 4.83 7.18 20.76
C SER A 235 4.59 5.80 20.16
N ASN A 236 3.64 5.66 19.22
CA ASN A 236 3.25 4.36 18.66
C ASN A 236 3.86 4.06 17.28
N LEU A 237 4.61 5.00 16.70
CA LEU A 237 5.16 4.85 15.36
C LEU A 237 6.29 3.80 15.32
N THR A 238 6.09 2.79 14.49
CA THR A 238 7.03 1.69 14.25
C THR A 238 7.67 1.77 12.86
N GLU A 239 6.98 2.37 11.89
CA GLU A 239 7.46 2.52 10.53
C GLU A 239 7.20 3.95 10.03
N VAL A 240 8.26 4.60 9.56
CA VAL A 240 8.18 5.92 8.93
C VAL A 240 8.81 5.85 7.55
N ARG A 241 8.06 6.32 6.55
CA ARG A 241 8.56 6.62 5.22
C ARG A 241 8.35 8.10 4.92
N VAL A 242 9.43 8.82 4.64
CA VAL A 242 9.37 10.26 4.37
C VAL A 242 10.41 10.65 3.33
N THR A 243 10.04 11.59 2.48
CA THR A 243 10.94 12.23 1.52
C THR A 243 11.12 13.69 1.92
N PHE A 244 12.35 14.19 1.84
CA PHE A 244 12.66 15.61 1.98
C PHE A 244 13.32 16.14 0.70
N ASP A 245 13.01 17.38 0.35
CA ASP A 245 13.72 18.06 -0.73
C ASP A 245 15.14 18.42 -0.27
N THR A 246 15.28 19.02 0.92
CA THR A 246 16.54 19.31 1.59
C THR A 246 16.53 18.79 3.02
N CYS A 247 17.70 18.52 3.61
CA CYS A 247 17.77 17.92 4.93
C CYS A 247 18.75 18.62 5.87
N GLU A 248 18.22 19.15 6.98
CA GLU A 248 19.00 19.51 8.16
C GLU A 248 19.21 18.27 9.04
N PHE A 249 20.36 17.62 8.90
CA PHE A 249 20.64 16.34 9.57
C PHE A 249 20.61 16.43 11.09
N ASP A 250 21.06 17.55 11.69
CA ASP A 250 21.00 17.78 13.14
C ASP A 250 19.56 17.85 13.67
N MET A 251 18.68 18.52 12.93
CA MET A 251 17.25 18.59 13.27
C MET A 251 16.60 17.22 13.12
N LEU A 252 16.86 16.53 12.01
CA LEU A 252 16.31 15.20 11.77
C LEU A 252 16.78 14.20 12.83
N ALA A 253 18.06 14.21 13.20
CA ALA A 253 18.60 13.36 14.25
C ALA A 253 17.84 13.56 15.57
N ARG A 254 17.63 14.81 15.99
CA ARG A 254 16.84 15.15 17.18
C ARG A 254 15.41 14.63 17.09
N ILE A 255 14.74 14.77 15.95
CA ILE A 255 13.39 14.25 15.74
C ILE A 255 13.36 12.72 15.88
N LEU A 256 14.29 12.01 15.23
CA LEU A 256 14.32 10.54 15.24
C LEU A 256 14.61 9.97 16.63
N THR A 257 15.35 10.68 17.49
CA THR A 257 15.55 10.25 18.90
C THR A 257 14.26 10.22 19.72
N LYS A 258 13.24 10.98 19.32
CA LYS A 258 11.92 10.99 19.98
C LYS A 258 11.05 9.78 19.59
N LEU A 259 11.43 9.04 18.55
CA LEU A 259 10.67 7.88 18.04
C LEU A 259 11.18 6.57 18.65
N SER A 260 10.90 6.37 19.94
CA SER A 260 11.44 5.24 20.73
C SER A 260 11.01 3.86 20.24
N CYS A 261 9.81 3.74 19.67
CA CYS A 261 9.23 2.51 19.14
C CYS A 261 9.57 2.24 17.66
N MET A 262 10.34 3.11 17.01
CA MET A 262 10.62 2.96 15.58
C MET A 262 11.45 1.71 15.31
N GLU A 263 10.96 0.89 14.39
CA GLU A 263 11.58 -0.35 13.94
C GLU A 263 12.12 -0.22 12.51
N LYS A 264 11.50 0.63 11.69
CA LYS A 264 11.83 0.81 10.28
C LYS A 264 11.80 2.28 9.89
N LEU A 265 12.84 2.70 9.17
CA LEU A 265 12.94 4.03 8.58
C LEU A 265 13.29 3.91 7.10
N ASN A 266 12.46 4.56 6.27
CA ASN A 266 12.72 4.77 4.85
C ASN A 266 12.76 6.28 4.58
N LEU A 267 13.96 6.84 4.55
CA LEU A 267 14.21 8.26 4.34
C LEU A 267 14.81 8.47 2.96
N LYS A 268 14.23 9.37 2.17
CA LYS A 268 14.83 9.85 0.92
C LYS A 268 15.10 11.35 1.02
N VAL A 269 16.30 11.79 0.67
CA VAL A 269 16.66 13.21 0.54
C VAL A 269 17.08 13.49 -0.89
N LYS A 270 16.37 14.41 -1.56
CA LYS A 270 16.57 14.68 -2.99
C LYS A 270 17.77 15.58 -3.26
N THR A 271 17.94 16.63 -2.46
CA THR A 271 18.98 17.65 -2.63
C THR A 271 19.82 17.75 -1.37
N TYR A 272 21.13 17.76 -1.53
CA TYR A 272 22.11 17.86 -0.43
C TYR A 272 23.37 18.60 -0.92
N PRO A 273 24.15 19.20 -0.02
CA PRO A 273 25.42 19.86 -0.35
C PRO A 273 26.41 18.93 -1.06
N SER A 274 27.19 19.44 -2.01
CA SER A 274 28.18 18.63 -2.76
C SER A 274 29.38 18.18 -1.90
N ASP A 275 29.67 18.93 -0.85
CA ASP A 275 30.72 18.72 0.15
C ASP A 275 30.23 17.97 1.40
N LEU A 276 29.10 17.26 1.29
CA LEU A 276 28.51 16.54 2.42
C LEU A 276 29.46 15.47 3.00
N ASP A 277 29.93 15.72 4.21
CA ASP A 277 30.77 14.77 4.94
C ASP A 277 29.93 13.75 5.73
N LEU A 278 29.81 12.54 5.17
CA LEU A 278 29.11 11.44 5.82
C LEU A 278 29.76 10.99 7.14
N THR A 279 31.06 11.26 7.34
CA THR A 279 31.76 10.90 8.58
C THR A 279 31.30 11.78 9.76
N ILE A 280 30.89 13.01 9.48
CA ILE A 280 30.32 13.94 10.47
C ILE A 280 28.85 13.60 10.75
N ILE A 281 28.10 13.17 9.73
CA ILE A 281 26.65 12.94 9.85
C ILE A 281 26.32 11.60 10.50
N ARG A 282 27.03 10.53 10.13
CA ARG A 282 26.73 9.16 10.64
C ARG A 282 26.67 9.06 12.17
N PRO A 283 27.56 9.71 12.94
CA PRO A 283 27.49 9.68 14.40
C PRO A 283 26.28 10.39 15.01
N MET A 284 25.58 11.27 14.28
CA MET A 284 24.47 12.06 14.82
C MET A 284 23.24 11.22 15.19
N SER A 285 23.06 10.07 14.52
CA SER A 285 21.95 9.16 14.79
C SER A 285 22.30 7.74 14.39
N PRO A 286 21.92 6.71 15.16
CA PRO A 286 22.09 5.31 14.76
C PRO A 286 21.46 5.03 13.38
N TRP A 287 20.34 5.69 13.07
CA TRP A 287 19.67 5.55 11.78
C TRP A 287 20.51 6.02 10.60
N PHE A 288 21.47 6.92 10.82
CA PHE A 288 22.32 7.45 9.77
C PHE A 288 23.50 6.53 9.45
N LEU A 289 23.76 5.48 10.23
CA LEU A 289 24.83 4.52 9.94
C LEU A 289 24.66 3.84 8.56
N THR A 290 23.42 3.60 8.15
CA THR A 290 23.09 3.03 6.84
C THR A 290 22.82 4.08 5.76
N LEU A 291 23.07 5.37 6.05
CA LEU A 291 22.91 6.44 5.08
C LEU A 291 23.91 6.23 3.93
N ASN A 292 23.37 6.12 2.71
CA ASN A 292 24.16 5.90 1.52
C ASN A 292 23.64 6.72 0.33
N TYR A 293 24.52 6.96 -0.63
CA TYR A 293 24.13 7.50 -1.92
C TYR A 293 23.40 6.44 -2.73
N ALA A 294 22.30 6.83 -3.35
CA ALA A 294 21.57 6.00 -4.30
C ALA A 294 21.27 6.81 -5.56
N TYR A 295 20.96 6.12 -6.65
CA TYR A 295 20.49 6.74 -7.88
C TYR A 295 19.04 6.36 -8.10
N VAL A 296 18.21 7.34 -8.42
CA VAL A 296 16.80 7.13 -8.76
C VAL A 296 16.52 7.79 -10.09
N ILE A 297 15.81 7.07 -10.96
CA ILE A 297 15.31 7.62 -12.20
C ILE A 297 14.05 8.43 -11.86
N GLU A 298 14.11 9.74 -12.07
CA GLU A 298 12.96 10.64 -11.98
C GLU A 298 12.83 11.37 -13.32
N GLN A 299 11.67 11.25 -13.97
CA GLN A 299 11.40 11.89 -15.27
C GLN A 299 12.46 11.55 -16.34
N ASP A 300 12.82 10.27 -16.43
CA ASP A 300 13.84 9.74 -17.36
C ASP A 300 15.28 10.25 -17.11
N GLU A 301 15.53 10.99 -16.03
CA GLU A 301 16.86 11.42 -15.60
C GLU A 301 17.35 10.64 -14.38
N LEU A 302 18.63 10.24 -14.40
CA LEU A 302 19.28 9.61 -13.27
C LEU A 302 19.70 10.66 -12.24
N LYS A 303 18.98 10.75 -11.11
CA LYS A 303 19.27 11.70 -10.03
C LYS A 303 19.94 10.99 -8.85
N ARG A 304 21.04 11.56 -8.37
CA ARG A 304 21.74 11.08 -7.17
C ARG A 304 21.01 11.60 -5.93
N ILE A 305 20.57 10.70 -5.07
CA ILE A 305 19.85 10.99 -3.83
C ILE A 305 20.60 10.40 -2.63
N LEU A 306 20.22 10.82 -1.43
CA LEU A 306 20.59 10.12 -0.20
C LEU A 306 19.43 9.28 0.28
N LEU A 307 19.75 8.07 0.74
CA LEU A 307 18.77 7.08 1.13
C LEU A 307 19.17 6.42 2.45
N ILE A 308 18.19 6.31 3.35
CA ILE A 308 18.23 5.39 4.49
C ILE A 308 17.13 4.37 4.28
N LYS A 309 17.51 3.09 4.24
CA LYS A 309 16.59 1.96 4.37
C LYS A 309 17.12 1.08 5.49
N ALA A 310 16.66 1.37 6.70
CA ALA A 310 17.17 0.74 7.90
C ALA A 310 16.05 0.04 8.65
N THR A 311 16.41 -1.11 9.22
CA THR A 311 15.64 -1.76 10.29
C THR A 311 16.45 -1.70 11.57
N ARG A 312 15.79 -1.58 12.73
CA ARG A 312 16.48 -1.51 14.03
C ARG A 312 17.39 -2.71 14.28
N LYS A 313 16.95 -3.91 13.88
CA LYS A 313 17.77 -5.13 13.93
C LYS A 313 19.10 -4.97 13.19
N GLN A 314 19.09 -4.39 11.98
CA GLN A 314 20.33 -4.15 11.22
C GLN A 314 21.27 -3.18 11.94
N LEU A 315 20.72 -2.14 12.58
CA LEU A 315 21.51 -1.18 13.35
C LEU A 315 22.16 -1.82 14.58
N ASP A 316 21.42 -2.67 15.30
CA ASP A 316 21.95 -3.39 16.46
C ASP A 316 23.13 -4.29 16.07
N TYR A 317 23.03 -5.01 14.94
CA TYR A 317 24.14 -5.82 14.41
C TYR A 317 25.36 -4.97 14.01
N GLN A 318 25.14 -3.83 13.33
CA GLN A 318 26.24 -2.93 12.96
C GLN A 318 26.93 -2.31 14.18
N ALA A 319 26.17 -1.96 15.21
CA ALA A 319 26.71 -1.43 16.45
C ALA A 319 27.59 -2.46 17.19
N ILE A 320 27.21 -3.75 17.16
CA ILE A 320 28.03 -4.84 17.73
C ILE A 320 29.33 -5.01 16.93
N LEU A 321 29.26 -5.03 15.59
CA LEU A 321 30.43 -5.15 14.71
C LEU A 321 31.44 -4.01 14.91
N ILE A 322 30.96 -2.77 14.98
CA ILE A 322 31.82 -1.59 15.21
C ILE A 322 32.52 -1.67 16.57
N LYS A 323 31.82 -2.12 17.62
CA LYS A 323 32.44 -2.32 18.94
C LYS A 323 33.50 -3.41 18.92
N SER A 324 33.31 -4.48 18.16
CA SER A 324 34.27 -5.59 18.05
C SER A 324 35.53 -5.26 17.23
N LEU A 325 35.50 -4.22 16.40
CA LEU A 325 36.63 -3.79 15.56
C LEU A 325 37.52 -2.73 16.24
N ASN A 326 37.03 -2.13 17.34
CA ASN A 326 37.74 -1.11 18.12
C ASN A 326 38.25 -1.64 19.48
N MET A 327 38.18 -2.95 19.70
CA MET A 327 38.87 -3.69 20.76
C MET A 327 40.01 -4.48 20.14
#